data_AF-A0A7V9KH92-F1
#
_entry.id   AF-A0A7V9KH92-F1
#
_cell.length_a   1.000
_cell.length_b   1.000
_cell.length_c   1.000
_cell.angle_alpha   90.00
_cell.angle_beta   90.00
_cell.angle_gamma   90.00
#
_symmetry.space_group_name_H-M   'P 1'
#
loop_
_entity.id
_entity.type
_entity.pdbx_description
1 polymer ?
#
loop_
_entity_poly.entity_id
_entity_poly.type
_entity_poly.pdbx_seq_one_letter_code
_entity_poly.pdbx_strand_id
1 'polypeptide(L)' 'MDQTDTIAARGEQARGNLVAALHECCELADGVAQFEGQELLDVLTYLDSIRFVMAESGQVLQGVVRGHGA' A
#
# COMPACT_ATOMS: atom_id res chain seq x y z
N MET A 1 -10.58 -14.60 21.71
CA MET A 1 -10.66 -13.55 20.69
C MET A 1 -11.34 -14.16 19.49
N ASP A 2 -12.41 -13.55 19.01
CA ASP A 2 -13.17 -14.05 17.86
C ASP A 2 -12.29 -13.97 16.59
N GLN A 3 -12.40 -14.99 15.73
CA GLN A 3 -11.66 -15.04 14.46
C GLN A 3 -12.09 -13.90 13.54
N THR A 4 -13.35 -13.47 13.63
CA THR A 4 -13.92 -12.32 12.93
C THR A 4 -13.27 -11.01 13.34
N ASP A 5 -13.08 -10.78 14.65
CA ASP A 5 -12.40 -9.58 15.17
C ASP A 5 -10.95 -9.46 14.65
N THR A 6 -10.29 -10.60 14.50
CA THR A 6 -8.91 -10.66 14.00
C THR A 6 -8.83 -10.34 12.50
N ILE A 7 -9.83 -10.74 11.71
CA ILE A 7 -9.91 -10.44 10.27
C ILE A 7 -10.24 -8.95 10.05
N ALA A 8 -11.19 -8.41 10.82
CA ALA A 8 -11.56 -7.00 10.75
C ALA A 8 -10.37 -6.08 11.10
N ALA A 9 -9.62 -6.40 12.17
CA ALA A 9 -8.44 -5.64 12.56
C ALA A 9 -7.34 -5.65 11.47
N ARG A 10 -7.11 -6.80 10.82
CA ARG A 10 -6.15 -6.91 9.71
C ARG A 10 -6.60 -6.11 8.48
N GLY A 11 -7.90 -6.11 8.19
CA GLY A 11 -8.46 -5.30 7.11
C GLY A 11 -8.27 -3.81 7.35
N GLU A 12 -8.52 -3.35 8.58
CA GLU A 12 -8.33 -1.93 8.93
C GLU A 12 -6.86 -1.52 8.84
N GLN A 13 -5.94 -2.36 9.32
CA GLN A 13 -4.51 -2.10 9.17
C GLN A 13 -4.09 -2.02 7.68
N ALA A 14 -4.52 -2.98 6.86
CA ALA A 14 -4.21 -2.98 5.42
C ALA A 14 -4.82 -1.76 4.71
N ARG A 15 -6.00 -1.31 5.13
CA ARG A 15 -6.61 -0.07 4.65
C ARG A 15 -5.75 1.15 4.98
N GLY A 16 -5.26 1.23 6.23
CA GLY A 16 -4.35 2.30 6.66
C GLY A 16 -3.05 2.31 5.84
N ASN A 17 -2.43 1.15 5.64
CA ASN A 17 -1.22 1.01 4.83
C ASN A 17 -1.44 1.46 3.38
N LEU A 18 -2.57 1.06 2.77
CA LEU A 18 -2.90 1.46 1.41
C LEU A 18 -3.12 2.98 1.29
N VAL A 19 -3.79 3.60 2.26
CA VAL A 19 -3.99 5.07 2.28
C VAL A 19 -2.64 5.78 2.38
N ALA A 20 -1.75 5.35 3.27
CA ALA A 20 -0.42 5.93 3.40
C ALA A 20 0.38 5.81 2.09
N ALA A 21 0.43 4.61 1.51
CA ALA A 21 1.10 4.35 0.23
C ALA A 21 0.59 5.23 -0.92
N LEU A 22 -0.73 5.49 -0.97
CA LEU A 22 -1.32 6.37 -1.97
C LEU A 22 -0.93 7.84 -1.77
N HIS A 23 -0.86 8.33 -0.53
CA HIS A 23 -0.38 9.68 -0.24
C HIS A 23 1.10 9.83 -0.62
N GLU A 24 1.95 8.87 -0.25
CA GLU A 24 3.36 8.89 -0.63
C GLU A 24 3.56 8.88 -2.15
N CYS A 25 2.77 8.09 -2.89
CA CYS A 25 2.78 8.13 -4.36
C CYS A 25 2.50 9.54 -4.92
N CYS A 26 1.54 10.26 -4.34
CA CYS A 26 1.23 11.62 -4.76
C CYS A 26 2.40 12.59 -4.50
N GLU A 27 3.12 12.43 -3.39
CA GLU A 27 4.28 13.26 -3.06
C GLU A 27 5.47 12.99 -3.99
N LEU A 28 5.64 11.74 -4.45
CA LEU A 28 6.72 11.37 -5.37
C LEU A 28 6.47 11.78 -6.83
N ALA A 29 5.23 12.14 -7.20
CA ALA A 29 4.86 12.41 -8.58
C ALA A 29 5.71 13.53 -9.21
N ASP A 30 5.97 14.61 -8.46
CA ASP A 30 6.82 15.70 -8.92
C ASP A 30 8.29 15.27 -9.06
N GLY A 31 8.79 14.43 -8.14
CA GLY A 31 10.13 13.88 -8.22
C GLY A 31 10.34 13.02 -9.48
N VAL A 32 9.35 12.21 -9.86
CA VAL A 32 9.38 11.45 -11.12
C VAL A 32 9.36 12.36 -12.34
N ALA A 33 8.64 13.49 -12.27
CA ALA A 33 8.51 14.42 -13.39
C ALA A 33 9.74 15.32 -13.58
N GLN A 34 10.49 15.61 -12.52
CA GLN A 34 11.49 16.68 -12.50
C GLN A 34 12.93 16.19 -12.27
N PHE A 35 13.13 15.08 -11.57
CA PHE A 35 14.49 14.59 -11.29
C PHE A 35 15.07 13.81 -12.46
N GLU A 36 16.40 13.80 -12.52
CA GLU A 36 17.19 13.06 -13.50
C GLU A 36 18.35 12.32 -12.83
N GLY A 37 18.94 11.36 -13.52
CA GLY A 37 20.12 10.64 -13.03
C GLY A 37 19.86 9.93 -11.71
N GLN A 38 20.74 10.14 -10.72
CA GLN A 38 20.70 9.42 -9.44
C GLN A 38 19.44 9.75 -8.62
N GLU A 39 19.00 11.00 -8.61
CA GLU A 39 17.83 11.42 -7.84
C GLU A 39 16.55 10.74 -8.34
N LEU A 40 16.42 10.58 -9.66
CA LEU A 40 15.33 9.81 -10.25
C LEU A 40 15.42 8.33 -9.88
N LEU A 41 16.62 7.74 -9.90
CA LEU A 41 16.82 6.34 -9.52
C LEU A 41 16.43 6.08 -8.05
N ASP A 42 16.71 7.03 -7.16
CA ASP A 42 16.35 6.93 -5.74
C ASP A 42 14.82 7.01 -5.57
N VAL A 43 14.15 7.93 -6.27
CA VAL A 43 12.68 8.02 -6.28
C VAL A 43 12.06 6.75 -6.83
N LEU A 44 12.57 6.19 -7.93
CA LEU A 44 12.06 4.96 -8.53
C LEU A 44 12.28 3.74 -7.62
N THR A 45 13.41 3.69 -6.91
CA THR A 45 13.70 2.65 -5.91
C THR A 45 12.69 2.73 -4.76
N TYR A 46 12.41 3.93 -4.27
CA TYR A 46 11.41 4.12 -3.22
C TYR A 46 10.00 3.77 -3.71
N LEU A 47 9.65 4.13 -4.94
CA LEU A 47 8.36 3.80 -5.54
C LEU A 47 8.15 2.28 -5.69
N ASP A 48 9.20 1.51 -5.98
CA ASP A 48 9.10 0.03 -5.97
C ASP A 48 8.81 -0.53 -4.57
N SER A 49 9.34 0.09 -3.51
CA SER A 49 8.99 -0.30 -2.13
C SER A 49 7.51 -0.03 -1.82
N ILE A 50 6.96 1.11 -2.28
CA ILE A 50 5.54 1.43 -2.12
C ILE A 50 4.67 0.46 -2.90
N ARG A 51 5.08 0.08 -4.13
CA ARG A 51 4.38 -0.94 -4.94
C ARG A 51 4.22 -2.26 -4.19
N PHE A 52 5.24 -2.68 -3.42
CA PHE A 52 5.15 -3.88 -2.59
C PHE A 52 4.08 -3.73 -1.48
N VAL A 53 4.07 -2.61 -0.76
CA VAL A 53 3.07 -2.33 0.28
C VAL A 53 1.65 -2.32 -0.28
N MET A 54 1.44 -1.71 -1.45
CA MET A 54 0.14 -1.69 -2.11
C MET A 54 -0.32 -3.10 -2.50
N ALA A 55 0.59 -3.93 -3.03
CA ALA A 55 0.27 -5.30 -3.42
C ALA A 55 -0.13 -6.16 -2.22
N GLU A 56 0.65 -6.12 -1.13
CA GLU A 56 0.36 -6.87 0.10
C GLU A 56 -0.97 -6.39 0.73
N SER A 57 -1.14 -5.08 0.89
CA SER A 57 -2.35 -4.50 1.45
C SER A 57 -3.59 -4.86 0.62
N GLY A 58 -3.49 -4.81 -0.71
CA GLY A 58 -4.54 -5.23 -1.62
C GLY A 58 -4.90 -6.72 -1.47
N GLN A 59 -3.91 -7.59 -1.32
CA GLN A 59 -4.14 -9.02 -1.11
C GLN A 59 -4.87 -9.30 0.21
N VAL A 60 -4.48 -8.62 1.30
CA VAL A 60 -5.15 -8.74 2.60
C VAL A 60 -6.61 -8.28 2.49
N LEU A 61 -6.85 -7.12 1.88
CA LEU A 61 -8.21 -6.59 1.71
C LEU A 61 -9.10 -7.51 0.86
N GLN A 62 -8.56 -8.10 -0.21
CA GLN A 62 -9.29 -9.10 -1.00
C GLN A 62 -9.64 -10.33 -0.16
N GLY A 63 -8.74 -10.77 0.71
CA GLY A 63 -8.99 -11.86 1.66
C GLY A 63 -10.14 -11.52 2.63
N VAL A 64 -10.16 -10.31 3.16
CA VAL A 64 -11.23 -9.82 4.05
C VAL A 64 -12.58 -9.79 3.33
N VAL A 65 -12.64 -9.27 2.11
CA VAL A 65 -13.88 -9.23 1.30
C VAL A 65 -14.42 -10.63 1.00
N ARG A 66 -13.54 -11.57 0.63
CA ARG A 66 -13.94 -12.97 0.39
C ARG A 66 -14.43 -13.66 1.66
N GLY A 67 -13.82 -13.34 2.82
CA GLY A 67 -14.22 -13.87 4.11
C GLY A 67 -15.53 -13.29 4.67
N HIS A 68 -15.89 -12.05 4.31
CA HIS A 68 -17.17 -11.45 4.69
C HIS A 68 -18.37 -11.97 3.88
N GLY A 69 -18.13 -12.65 2.75
CA GLY A 69 -19.17 -13.22 1.90
C GLY A 69 -19.44 -14.71 2.13
N ALA A 70 -18.80 -15.34 3.12
CA ALA A 70 -18.93 -16.75 3.49
C ALA A 70 -19.71 -16.89 4.81
#